data_AF-A1ASG4-F1
#
_entry.id   AF-A1ASG4-F1
#
_cell.length_a   1.000
_cell.length_b   1.000
_cell.length_c   1.000
_cell.angle_alpha   90.00
_cell.angle_beta   90.00
_cell.angle_gamma   90.00
#
_symmetry.space_group_name_H-M   'P 1'
#
loop_
_entity.id
_entity.type
_entity.pdbx_description
1 polymer ?
#
loop_
_entity_poly.entity_id
_entity_poly.type
_entity_poly.pdbx_seq_one_letter_code
_entity_poly.pdbx_strand_id
1 'polypeptide(L)'
;MKFQKKLLLAFLFLVAITFCVNYFSFDPVIRSFFVAESTEEYLKQAKVARLLIMASDSKGAAPQVIAMKIGKELNARVTIVDQRGVVMGDSSLKETELGRLDNHLQRPEIQDALRRGSGHAVRYSDTLKTPMVYAAVSFDGGVSSGVVRVSRPLTHVSARMAKLHMMAGRALGVCRA
;
A
#
# COMPACT_ATOMS: atom_id res chain seq x y z
N MET A 1 -16.21 8.67 53.81
CA MET A 1 -15.05 9.21 53.07
C MET A 1 -15.21 10.72 52.91
N LYS A 2 -14.20 11.51 53.32
CA LYS A 2 -14.23 12.99 53.23
C LYS A 2 -14.55 13.44 51.79
N PHE A 3 -15.42 14.43 51.63
CA PHE A 3 -15.90 14.99 50.35
C PHE A 3 -14.79 15.17 49.30
N GLN A 4 -13.61 15.62 49.73
CA GLN A 4 -12.39 15.78 48.91
C GLN A 4 -11.97 14.50 48.16
N LYS A 5 -12.11 13.31 48.79
CA LYS A 5 -11.75 12.03 48.14
C LYS A 5 -12.73 11.65 47.04
N LYS A 6 -14.02 11.97 47.19
CA LYS A 6 -15.04 11.73 46.15
C LYS A 6 -14.79 12.62 44.93
N LEU A 7 -14.46 13.90 45.16
CA LEU A 7 -14.12 14.84 44.10
C LEU A 7 -12.86 14.42 43.34
N LEU A 8 -11.81 14.00 44.07
CA LEU A 8 -10.57 13.51 43.48
C LEU A 8 -10.80 12.26 42.61
N LEU A 9 -11.58 11.28 43.11
CA LEU A 9 -11.92 10.08 42.36
C LEU A 9 -12.69 10.38 41.07
N ALA A 10 -13.67 11.30 41.14
CA ALA A 10 -14.42 11.72 39.96
C ALA A 10 -13.52 12.40 38.92
N PHE A 11 -12.58 13.25 39.36
CA PHE A 11 -11.62 13.89 38.47
C PHE A 11 -10.67 12.87 37.82
N LEU A 12 -10.11 11.93 38.59
CA LEU A 12 -9.26 10.86 38.05
C LEU A 12 -10.01 9.97 37.06
N PHE A 13 -11.27 9.67 37.34
CA PHE A 13 -12.12 8.88 36.44
C PHE A 13 -12.36 9.61 35.11
N LEU A 14 -12.64 10.91 35.14
CA LEU A 14 -12.84 11.73 33.95
C LEU A 14 -11.56 11.84 33.10
N VAL A 15 -10.41 12.01 33.75
CA VAL A 15 -9.10 11.96 33.09
C VAL A 15 -8.88 10.61 32.43
N ALA A 16 -9.13 9.50 33.14
CA ALA A 16 -8.96 8.14 32.62
C ALA A 16 -9.85 7.87 31.40
N ILE A 17 -11.12 8.28 31.43
CA ILE A 17 -12.02 8.18 30.27
C ILE A 17 -11.45 8.94 29.08
N THR A 18 -10.98 10.17 29.29
CA THR A 18 -10.43 11.01 28.22
C THR A 18 -9.22 10.34 27.56
N PHE A 19 -8.29 9.80 28.36
CA PHE A 19 -7.15 9.05 27.84
C PHE A 19 -7.58 7.78 27.10
N CYS A 20 -8.57 7.06 27.62
CA CYS A 20 -9.08 5.84 27.02
C CYS A 20 -9.68 6.11 25.62
N VAL A 21 -10.56 7.11 25.51
CA VAL A 21 -11.17 7.52 24.24
C VAL A 21 -10.11 7.96 23.23
N ASN A 22 -9.12 8.75 23.67
CA ASN A 22 -8.02 9.16 22.81
C ASN A 22 -7.19 7.96 22.32
N TYR A 23 -6.83 7.04 23.22
CA TYR A 23 -6.06 5.84 22.88
C TYR A 23 -6.77 4.98 21.83
N PHE A 24 -8.07 4.70 22.01
CA PHE A 24 -8.84 3.90 21.05
C PHE A 24 -9.06 4.61 19.70
N SER A 25 -9.17 5.94 19.71
CA SER A 25 -9.34 6.71 18.47
C SER A 25 -8.03 6.88 17.70
N PHE A 26 -6.88 6.77 18.36
CA PHE A 26 -5.57 7.08 17.79
C PHE A 26 -5.11 6.07 16.74
N ASP A 27 -5.26 4.77 17.02
CA ASP A 27 -4.76 3.69 16.16
C ASP A 27 -5.32 3.71 14.73
N PRO A 28 -6.66 3.73 14.51
CA PRO A 28 -7.21 3.74 13.15
C PRO A 28 -6.82 5.01 12.38
N VAL A 29 -6.75 6.16 13.06
CA VAL A 29 -6.40 7.45 12.44
C VAL A 29 -4.95 7.41 11.97
N ILE A 30 -4.01 7.06 12.83
CA ILE A 30 -2.59 7.01 12.48
C ILE A 30 -2.32 5.95 11.42
N ARG A 31 -2.94 4.77 11.52
CA ARG A 31 -2.80 3.74 10.52
C ARG A 31 -3.30 4.21 9.14
N SER A 32 -4.46 4.87 9.09
CA SER A 32 -4.99 5.41 7.84
C SER A 32 -4.07 6.48 7.24
N PHE A 33 -3.46 7.32 8.06
CA PHE A 33 -2.48 8.33 7.64
C PHE A 33 -1.24 7.68 7.02
N PHE A 34 -0.61 6.71 7.70
CA PHE A 34 0.57 6.02 7.16
C PHE A 34 0.26 5.22 5.89
N VAL A 35 -0.93 4.61 5.80
CA VAL A 35 -1.36 3.90 4.59
C VAL A 35 -1.57 4.87 3.44
N ALA A 36 -2.19 6.03 3.68
CA ALA A 36 -2.37 7.06 2.65
C ALA A 36 -1.03 7.61 2.17
N GLU A 37 -0.11 7.92 3.07
CA GLU A 37 1.25 8.37 2.74
C GLU A 37 2.00 7.32 1.91
N SER A 38 1.97 6.05 2.32
CA SER A 38 2.59 4.95 1.57
C SER A 38 1.97 4.78 0.18
N THR A 39 0.65 4.98 0.07
CA THR A 39 -0.07 4.87 -1.21
C THR A 39 0.35 5.97 -2.17
N GLU A 40 0.48 7.21 -1.69
CA GLU A 40 0.99 8.33 -2.48
C GLU A 40 2.44 8.09 -2.95
N GLU A 41 3.30 7.55 -2.08
CA GLU A 41 4.66 7.17 -2.46
C GLU A 41 4.66 6.12 -3.59
N TYR A 42 3.83 5.09 -3.48
CA TYR A 42 3.77 4.03 -4.50
C TYR A 42 3.11 4.50 -5.80
N LEU A 43 2.18 5.43 -5.75
CA LEU A 43 1.66 6.10 -6.95
C LEU A 43 2.75 6.90 -7.65
N LYS A 44 3.61 7.61 -6.90
CA LYS A 44 4.79 8.30 -7.49
C LYS A 44 5.75 7.29 -8.13
N GLN A 45 6.04 6.17 -7.47
CA GLN A 45 6.87 5.11 -8.03
C GLN A 45 6.27 4.50 -9.30
N ALA A 46 4.95 4.27 -9.32
CA ALA A 46 4.24 3.81 -10.52
C ALA A 46 4.30 4.83 -11.67
N LYS A 47 4.21 6.13 -11.38
CA LYS A 47 4.41 7.20 -12.38
C LYS A 47 5.83 7.19 -12.96
N VAL A 48 6.85 6.95 -12.13
CA VAL A 48 8.24 6.78 -12.60
C VAL A 48 8.40 5.52 -13.44
N ALA A 49 7.82 4.40 -13.01
CA ALA A 49 7.82 3.15 -13.76
C ALA A 49 7.17 3.31 -15.15
N ARG A 50 6.08 4.08 -15.24
CA ARG A 50 5.47 4.46 -16.52
C ARG A 50 6.47 5.14 -17.45
N LEU A 51 7.22 6.13 -16.96
CA LEU A 51 8.20 6.84 -17.80
C LEU A 51 9.28 5.88 -18.34
N LEU A 52 9.72 4.93 -17.51
CA LEU A 52 10.70 3.91 -17.92
C LEU A 52 10.12 2.92 -18.94
N ILE A 53 8.85 2.53 -18.78
CA ILE A 53 8.14 1.68 -19.74
C ILE A 53 8.04 2.40 -21.09
N MET A 54 7.54 3.64 -21.10
CA MET A 54 7.39 4.42 -22.33
C MET A 54 8.74 4.64 -23.05
N ALA A 55 9.83 4.83 -22.31
CA ALA A 55 11.17 4.95 -22.89
C ALA A 55 11.74 3.61 -23.43
N SER A 56 11.29 2.48 -22.88
CA SER A 56 11.76 1.14 -23.25
C SER A 56 10.93 0.52 -24.37
N ASP A 57 9.64 0.86 -24.47
CA ASP A 57 8.73 0.41 -25.53
C ASP A 57 9.20 0.89 -26.90
N SER A 58 9.71 2.13 -26.97
CA SER A 58 10.38 2.69 -28.16
C SER A 58 11.56 1.86 -28.67
N LYS A 59 12.09 0.93 -27.85
CA LYS A 59 13.21 0.04 -28.18
C LYS A 59 12.77 -1.42 -28.43
N GLY A 60 11.47 -1.72 -28.40
CA GLY A 60 10.92 -3.05 -28.65
C GLY A 60 11.24 -4.09 -27.56
N ALA A 61 11.49 -3.66 -26.32
CA ALA A 61 11.78 -4.57 -25.23
C ALA A 61 10.52 -5.33 -24.77
N ALA A 62 10.64 -6.63 -24.51
CA ALA A 62 9.52 -7.44 -24.03
C ALA A 62 8.99 -6.93 -22.66
N PRO A 63 7.66 -6.84 -22.45
CA PRO A 63 7.09 -6.33 -21.20
C PRO A 63 7.58 -7.06 -19.94
N GLN A 64 7.80 -8.38 -20.02
CA GLN A 64 8.36 -9.16 -18.91
C GLN A 64 9.75 -8.67 -18.47
N VAL A 65 10.64 -8.38 -19.42
CA VAL A 65 12.00 -7.89 -19.12
C VAL A 65 11.94 -6.52 -18.45
N ILE A 66 11.04 -5.64 -18.94
CA ILE A 66 10.83 -4.32 -18.36
C ILE A 66 10.31 -4.43 -16.93
N ALA A 67 9.28 -5.25 -16.69
CA ALA A 67 8.72 -5.49 -15.37
C ALA A 67 9.79 -5.99 -14.38
N MET A 68 10.59 -7.00 -14.78
CA MET A 68 11.67 -7.52 -13.94
C MET A 68 12.73 -6.47 -13.60
N LYS A 69 13.18 -5.68 -14.59
CA LYS A 69 14.18 -4.63 -14.37
C LYS A 69 13.67 -3.57 -13.40
N ILE A 70 12.47 -3.03 -13.64
CA ILE A 70 11.89 -2.00 -12.77
C ILE A 70 11.60 -2.57 -11.38
N GLY A 71 11.07 -3.79 -11.29
CA GLY A 71 10.77 -4.43 -10.00
C GLY A 71 12.00 -4.64 -9.13
N LYS A 72 13.16 -4.96 -9.75
CA LYS A 72 14.43 -5.06 -9.06
C LYS A 72 14.89 -3.71 -8.50
N GLU A 73 14.87 -2.65 -9.31
CA GLU A 73 15.30 -1.31 -8.88
C GLU A 73 14.39 -0.69 -7.81
N LEU A 74 13.07 -0.90 -7.93
CA LEU A 74 12.09 -0.37 -6.96
C LEU A 74 11.95 -1.25 -5.71
N ASN A 75 12.57 -2.44 -5.68
CA ASN A 75 12.35 -3.45 -4.67
C ASN A 75 10.84 -3.67 -4.40
N ALA A 76 10.08 -3.81 -5.49
CA ALA A 76 8.63 -3.84 -5.49
C ALA A 76 8.13 -4.79 -6.58
N ARG A 77 6.93 -5.36 -6.39
CA ARG A 77 6.31 -6.15 -7.46
C ARG A 77 5.72 -5.20 -8.50
N VAL A 78 6.20 -5.30 -9.73
CA VAL A 78 5.73 -4.53 -10.88
C VAL A 78 4.98 -5.47 -11.81
N THR A 79 3.75 -5.13 -12.14
CA THR A 79 2.93 -5.85 -13.12
C THR A 79 2.57 -4.91 -14.26
N ILE A 80 2.77 -5.33 -15.50
CA ILE A 80 2.34 -4.62 -16.70
C ILE A 80 1.10 -5.33 -17.24
N VAL A 81 0.04 -4.57 -17.44
CA VAL A 81 -1.29 -5.06 -17.82
C VAL A 81 -1.75 -4.32 -19.07
N ASP A 82 -2.32 -5.01 -20.04
CA ASP A 82 -2.89 -4.37 -21.22
C ASP A 82 -4.26 -3.71 -20.91
N GLN A 83 -4.84 -3.00 -21.89
CA GLN A 83 -6.17 -2.39 -21.75
C GLN A 83 -7.32 -3.39 -21.53
N ARG A 84 -7.11 -4.67 -21.88
CA ARG A 84 -8.08 -5.75 -21.69
C ARG A 84 -7.92 -6.44 -20.33
N GLY A 85 -6.94 -6.02 -19.52
CA GLY A 85 -6.63 -6.58 -18.21
C GLY A 85 -5.75 -7.83 -18.25
N VAL A 86 -5.19 -8.20 -19.40
CA VAL A 86 -4.25 -9.32 -19.52
C VAL A 86 -2.88 -8.90 -18.98
N VAL A 87 -2.27 -9.77 -18.17
CA VAL A 87 -0.94 -9.52 -17.62
C VAL A 87 0.12 -9.84 -18.68
N MET A 88 0.80 -8.81 -19.15
CA MET A 88 1.86 -8.92 -20.17
C MET A 88 3.25 -9.11 -19.56
N GLY A 89 3.42 -8.74 -18.28
CA GLY A 89 4.66 -8.96 -17.55
C GLY A 89 4.47 -8.81 -16.04
N ASP A 90 5.20 -9.59 -15.27
CA ASP A 90 5.21 -9.51 -13.80
C ASP A 90 6.61 -9.78 -13.25
N SER A 91 7.10 -8.87 -12.40
CA SER A 91 8.46 -8.93 -11.86
C SER A 91 8.67 -10.05 -10.84
N SER A 92 7.59 -10.66 -10.33
CA SER A 92 7.64 -11.71 -9.32
C SER A 92 7.34 -13.11 -9.88
N LEU A 93 7.02 -13.23 -11.17
CA LEU A 93 6.66 -14.48 -11.82
C LEU A 93 7.54 -14.72 -13.05
N LYS A 94 7.62 -15.97 -13.49
CA LYS A 94 8.23 -16.31 -14.78
C LYS A 94 7.24 -16.04 -15.91
N GLU A 95 7.77 -15.80 -17.10
CA GLU A 95 6.96 -15.54 -18.30
C GLU A 95 5.98 -16.69 -18.60
N THR A 96 6.40 -17.93 -18.39
CA THR A 96 5.58 -19.13 -18.57
C THR A 96 4.39 -19.24 -17.61
N GLU A 97 4.38 -18.46 -16.53
CA GLU A 97 3.32 -18.45 -15.52
C GLU A 97 2.27 -17.36 -15.80
N LEU A 98 2.57 -16.37 -16.64
CA LEU A 98 1.70 -15.23 -16.90
C LEU A 98 0.36 -15.65 -17.49
N GLY A 99 0.36 -16.63 -18.40
CA GLY A 99 -0.85 -17.16 -19.04
C GLY A 99 -1.81 -17.91 -18.09
N ARG A 100 -1.39 -18.18 -16.85
CA ARG A 100 -2.21 -18.82 -15.82
C ARG A 100 -2.86 -17.81 -14.87
N LEU A 101 -2.53 -16.53 -15.00
CA LEU A 101 -3.09 -15.48 -14.16
C LEU A 101 -4.49 -15.11 -14.62
N ASP A 102 -5.37 -14.91 -13.65
CA ASP A 102 -6.67 -14.32 -13.92
C ASP A 102 -6.53 -12.94 -14.54
N ASN A 103 -7.44 -12.60 -15.43
CA ASN A 103 -7.55 -11.27 -15.98
C ASN A 103 -7.75 -10.22 -14.85
N HIS A 104 -6.98 -9.14 -14.91
CA HIS A 104 -6.92 -8.08 -13.91
C HIS A 104 -7.89 -6.92 -14.17
N LEU A 105 -8.72 -6.95 -15.22
CA LEU A 105 -9.64 -5.87 -15.58
C LEU A 105 -10.67 -5.54 -14.50
N GLN A 106 -11.04 -6.52 -13.66
CA GLN A 106 -11.98 -6.33 -12.55
C GLN A 106 -11.32 -5.80 -11.27
N ARG A 107 -10.00 -5.58 -11.29
CA ARG A 107 -9.30 -5.00 -10.15
C ARG A 107 -9.61 -3.50 -10.08
N PRO A 108 -10.08 -2.97 -8.93
CA PRO A 108 -10.51 -1.58 -8.84
C PRO A 108 -9.39 -0.59 -9.18
N GLU A 109 -8.15 -0.89 -8.78
CA GLU A 109 -6.99 -0.04 -9.10
C GLU A 109 -6.72 0.04 -10.61
N ILE A 110 -6.95 -1.04 -11.35
CA ILE A 110 -6.76 -1.10 -12.80
C ILE A 110 -7.86 -0.33 -13.51
N GLN A 111 -9.12 -0.52 -13.10
CA GLN A 111 -10.25 0.21 -13.66
C GLN A 111 -10.11 1.72 -13.44
N ASP A 112 -9.67 2.13 -12.25
CA ASP A 112 -9.42 3.53 -11.94
C ASP A 112 -8.26 4.10 -12.74
N ALA A 113 -7.18 3.34 -12.91
CA ALA A 113 -6.07 3.76 -13.76
C ALA A 113 -6.51 3.94 -15.22
N LEU A 114 -7.31 3.03 -15.77
CA LEU A 114 -7.84 3.12 -17.14
C LEU A 114 -8.79 4.32 -17.31
N ARG A 115 -9.63 4.64 -16.32
CA ARG A 115 -10.60 5.74 -16.41
C ARG A 115 -10.00 7.11 -16.11
N ARG A 116 -9.14 7.20 -15.09
CA ARG A 116 -8.69 8.47 -14.48
C ARG A 116 -7.19 8.72 -14.65
N GLY A 117 -6.46 7.80 -15.30
CA GLY A 117 -5.01 7.86 -15.46
C GLY A 117 -4.22 7.29 -14.27
N SER A 118 -4.85 7.14 -13.11
CA SER A 118 -4.27 6.47 -11.94
C SER A 118 -5.34 5.92 -11.00
N GLY A 119 -4.99 4.90 -10.24
CA GLY A 119 -5.86 4.22 -9.30
C GLY A 119 -5.08 3.53 -8.21
N HIS A 120 -5.72 3.21 -7.10
CA HIS A 120 -5.11 2.42 -6.04
C HIS A 120 -6.14 1.57 -5.31
N ALA A 121 -5.67 0.51 -4.67
CA ALA A 121 -6.48 -0.32 -3.80
C ALA A 121 -5.62 -0.84 -2.64
N VAL A 122 -6.22 -0.94 -1.46
CA VAL A 122 -5.63 -1.60 -0.31
C VAL A 122 -6.44 -2.85 -0.04
N ARG A 123 -5.80 -4.01 -0.11
CA ARG A 123 -6.45 -5.30 0.14
C ARG A 123 -5.49 -6.28 0.81
N TYR A 124 -6.07 -7.27 1.46
CA TYR A 124 -5.31 -8.38 1.99
C TYR A 124 -4.81 -9.28 0.85
N SER A 125 -3.55 -9.71 0.93
CA SER A 125 -2.98 -10.70 0.00
C SER A 125 -3.05 -12.08 0.62
N ASP A 126 -3.78 -13.00 -0.02
CA ASP A 126 -3.92 -14.36 0.47
C ASP A 126 -2.63 -15.17 0.38
N THR A 127 -1.76 -14.85 -0.58
CA THR A 127 -0.47 -15.51 -0.76
C THR A 127 0.56 -15.03 0.27
N LEU A 128 0.62 -13.71 0.52
CA LEU A 128 1.60 -13.10 1.43
C LEU A 128 1.08 -12.93 2.87
N LYS A 129 -0.20 -13.26 3.10
CA LYS A 129 -0.89 -13.16 4.39
C LYS A 129 -0.73 -11.80 5.06
N THR A 130 -0.77 -10.74 4.27
CA THR A 130 -0.55 -9.36 4.74
C THR A 130 -1.34 -8.34 3.94
N PRO A 131 -1.76 -7.21 4.55
CA PRO A 131 -2.30 -6.07 3.80
C PRO A 131 -1.27 -5.54 2.80
N MET A 132 -1.71 -5.29 1.58
CA MET A 132 -0.90 -4.79 0.47
C MET A 132 -1.55 -3.55 -0.11
N VAL A 133 -0.71 -2.60 -0.54
CA VAL A 133 -1.14 -1.51 -1.42
C VAL A 133 -0.84 -1.90 -2.86
N TYR A 134 -1.80 -1.62 -3.73
CA TYR A 134 -1.70 -1.75 -5.18
C TYR A 134 -1.90 -0.36 -5.77
N ALA A 135 -0.86 0.21 -6.37
CA ALA A 135 -0.89 1.52 -7.02
C ALA A 135 -0.74 1.32 -8.53
N ALA A 136 -1.67 1.86 -9.32
CA ALA A 136 -1.75 1.64 -10.75
C ALA A 136 -1.80 2.97 -11.49
N VAL A 137 -1.09 3.04 -12.62
CA VAL A 137 -1.03 4.23 -13.48
C VAL A 137 -1.13 3.77 -14.92
N SER A 138 -2.01 4.40 -15.71
CA SER A 138 -2.09 4.09 -17.13
C SER A 138 -0.96 4.74 -17.92
N PHE A 139 -0.61 4.12 -19.03
CA PHE A 139 0.37 4.63 -19.97
C PHE A 139 -0.13 4.40 -21.39
N ASP A 140 0.11 5.39 -22.24
CA ASP A 140 -0.17 5.32 -23.67
C ASP A 140 1.16 5.54 -24.39
N GLY A 141 1.80 4.45 -24.81
CA GLY A 141 3.07 4.48 -25.53
C GLY A 141 2.88 3.93 -26.93
N GLY A 142 2.56 4.78 -27.92
CA GLY A 142 2.52 4.40 -29.34
C GLY A 142 1.83 3.05 -29.63
N VAL A 143 2.62 1.98 -29.80
CA VAL A 143 2.17 0.63 -30.17
C VAL A 143 1.54 -0.13 -28.98
N SER A 144 1.82 0.24 -27.74
CA SER A 144 1.28 -0.42 -26.55
C SER A 144 0.71 0.57 -25.52
N SER A 145 -0.59 0.41 -25.24
CA SER A 145 -1.31 1.15 -24.21
C SER A 145 -1.76 0.18 -23.11
N GLY A 146 -1.71 0.61 -21.86
CA GLY A 146 -1.99 -0.28 -20.74
C GLY A 146 -1.85 0.39 -19.38
N VAL A 147 -1.61 -0.44 -18.38
CA VAL A 147 -1.48 -0.03 -16.97
C VAL A 147 -0.25 -0.68 -16.36
N VAL A 148 0.55 0.14 -15.70
CA VAL A 148 1.61 -0.34 -14.81
C VAL A 148 1.09 -0.33 -13.38
N ARG A 149 1.24 -1.44 -12.69
CA ARG A 149 0.86 -1.60 -11.29
C ARG A 149 2.09 -1.90 -10.44
N VAL A 150 2.29 -1.13 -9.38
CA VAL A 150 3.29 -1.37 -8.34
C VAL A 150 2.57 -1.87 -7.09
N SER A 151 3.07 -2.96 -6.50
CA SER A 151 2.46 -3.60 -5.32
C SER A 151 3.51 -3.81 -4.23
N ARG A 152 3.19 -3.42 -2.98
CA ARG A 152 4.07 -3.64 -1.82
C ARG A 152 3.31 -3.98 -0.54
N PRO A 153 3.91 -4.81 0.36
CA PRO A 153 3.36 -5.09 1.67
C PRO A 153 3.32 -3.85 2.57
N LEU A 154 2.24 -3.70 3.33
CA LEU A 154 2.12 -2.72 4.41
C LEU A 154 2.79 -3.20 5.72
N THR A 155 3.63 -4.24 5.66
CA THR A 155 4.37 -4.74 6.83
C THR A 155 5.23 -3.65 7.48
N HIS A 156 5.78 -2.74 6.68
CA HIS A 156 6.52 -1.57 7.20
C HIS A 156 5.62 -0.62 8.00
N VAL A 157 4.36 -0.42 7.58
CA VAL A 157 3.39 0.39 8.34
C VAL A 157 3.04 -0.32 9.65
N SER A 158 2.76 -1.62 9.60
CA SER A 158 2.49 -2.42 10.81
C SER A 158 3.65 -2.39 11.81
N ALA A 159 4.90 -2.49 11.33
CA ALA A 159 6.09 -2.41 12.18
C ALA A 159 6.26 -1.02 12.82
N ARG A 160 6.01 0.06 12.07
CA ARG A 160 6.03 1.44 12.61
C ARG A 160 4.95 1.64 13.67
N MET A 161 3.73 1.14 13.43
CA MET A 161 2.64 1.16 14.40
C MET A 161 3.00 0.41 15.69
N ALA A 162 3.55 -0.80 15.57
CA ALA A 162 3.99 -1.59 16.72
C ALA A 162 5.05 -0.84 17.57
N LYS A 163 5.99 -0.16 16.92
CA LYS A 163 6.99 0.68 17.61
C LYS A 163 6.34 1.86 18.35
N LEU A 164 5.36 2.51 17.73
CA LEU A 164 4.62 3.60 18.37
C LEU A 164 3.83 3.11 19.59
N HIS A 165 3.18 1.94 19.48
CA HIS A 165 2.49 1.30 20.61
C HIS A 165 3.44 0.94 21.74
N MET A 166 4.63 0.40 21.44
CA MET A 166 5.64 0.13 22.48
C MET A 166 6.11 1.41 23.17
N MET A 167 6.31 2.51 22.43
CA MET A 167 6.70 3.80 23.00
C MET A 167 5.60 4.37 23.90
N ALA A 168 4.35 4.34 23.44
CA ALA A 168 3.20 4.77 24.23
C ALA A 168 3.00 3.91 25.48
N GLY A 169 3.11 2.58 25.35
CA GLY A 169 3.03 1.63 26.46
C GLY A 169 4.13 1.83 27.50
N ARG A 170 5.35 2.18 27.08
CA ARG A 170 6.45 2.55 27.98
C ARG A 170 6.18 3.88 28.71
N ALA A 171 5.70 4.89 28.00
CA ALA A 171 5.35 6.19 28.60
C ALA A 171 4.22 6.07 29.64
N LEU A 172 3.26 5.16 29.42
CA LEU A 172 2.15 4.88 30.33
C LEU A 172 2.51 3.86 31.43
N GLY A 173 3.73 3.31 31.45
CA GLY A 173 4.17 2.32 32.44
C GLY A 173 3.53 0.92 32.28
N VAL A 174 2.90 0.64 31.14
CA VAL A 174 2.16 -0.59 30.84
C VAL A 174 3.06 -1.68 30.22
N CYS A 175 4.15 -1.29 29.53
CA CYS A 175 5.15 -2.23 29.00
C CYS A 175 6.47 -2.13 29.79
N ARG A 176 6.86 -3.22 30.47
CA ARG A 176 8.20 -3.36 31.05
C ARG A 176 9.24 -3.66 29.94
N ALA A 177 10.46 -3.17 30.19
CA ALA A 177 11.61 -3.25 29.31
C ALA A 177 11.99 -4.68 28.94
#